data_AF-C5KX65-F1
#
_entry.id   AF-C5KX65-F1
#
_cell.length_a   1.000
_cell.length_b   1.000
_cell.length_c   1.000
_cell.angle_alpha   90.00
_cell.angle_beta   90.00
_cell.angle_gamma   90.00
#
_symmetry.space_group_name_H-M   'P 1'
#
loop_
_entity.id
_entity.type
_entity.pdbx_description
1 polymer ?
#
loop_
_entity_poly.entity_id
_entity_poly.type
_entity_poly.pdbx_seq_one_letter_code
_entity_poly.pdbx_strand_id
1 'polypeptide(L)'
;MKSSSLESPSFALNEPLLMIFDDFLTAEECDRIVKLSLKQSEGTVFTNKLRIALPAKESEKIVSEDAEFLGKLEERIGEVCQCPPHDGEVPLVAMLTPPSKRPSDGVEKRLHLGLHVDTNGNRPFRFCTAIIYLSDVEEGGETVFPVKSTSPELVMGAQMLLKSGIDHLDKVDNQSPEGIRVVAGILRLRTVKIFPQCGEVLDMLQTATTAADTFTVEAKKGRLALFYTRGEHGQIDPLSWHGGAAVIRG
;
A
#
# COMPACT_ATOMS: atom_id res chain seq x y z
N MET A 1 -4.06 -5.32 -33.76
CA MET A 1 -4.61 -5.09 -32.41
C MET A 1 -4.37 -3.64 -32.06
N LYS A 2 -5.41 -2.87 -31.74
CA LYS A 2 -5.21 -1.49 -31.26
C LYS A 2 -4.52 -1.60 -29.91
N SER A 3 -3.28 -1.13 -29.82
CA SER A 3 -2.71 -0.69 -28.55
C SER A 3 -3.69 0.36 -28.02
N SER A 4 -4.50 0.00 -27.04
CA SER A 4 -5.21 0.99 -26.24
C SER A 4 -4.12 1.71 -25.47
N SER A 5 -3.74 2.90 -25.93
CA SER A 5 -2.85 3.77 -25.16
C SER A 5 -3.45 3.94 -23.78
N LEU A 6 -2.70 3.58 -22.73
CA LEU A 6 -3.06 3.86 -21.34
C LEU A 6 -3.50 5.31 -21.21
N GLU A 7 -4.57 5.57 -20.48
CA GLU A 7 -4.95 6.93 -20.15
C GLU A 7 -3.83 7.62 -19.36
N SER A 8 -3.71 8.93 -19.54
CA SER A 8 -2.70 9.70 -18.81
C SER A 8 -3.00 9.67 -17.31
N PRO A 9 -2.00 9.47 -16.44
CA PRO A 9 -2.23 9.46 -15.00
C PRO A 9 -2.63 10.85 -14.50
N SER A 10 -3.35 10.87 -13.39
CA SER A 10 -3.46 12.06 -12.55
C SER A 10 -2.32 12.10 -11.55
N PHE A 11 -1.70 13.26 -11.37
CA PHE A 11 -0.68 13.50 -10.35
C PHE A 11 -1.37 13.85 -9.04
N ALA A 12 -1.49 12.85 -8.16
CA ALA A 12 -2.20 12.97 -6.90
C ALA A 12 -1.36 13.65 -5.80
N LEU A 13 -0.06 13.39 -5.77
CA LEU A 13 0.91 14.09 -4.92
C LEU A 13 2.21 14.33 -5.71
N ASN A 14 2.86 15.47 -5.45
CA ASN A 14 4.21 15.73 -5.92
C ASN A 14 5.27 15.12 -4.99
N GLU A 15 4.95 15.02 -3.69
CA GLU A 15 5.87 14.60 -2.63
C GLU A 15 5.11 13.75 -1.57
N PRO A 16 5.27 12.41 -1.53
CA PRO A 16 6.05 11.63 -2.51
C PRO A 16 5.39 11.75 -3.89
N LEU A 17 6.14 11.53 -4.97
CA LEU A 17 5.52 11.48 -6.29
C LEU A 17 4.54 10.29 -6.32
N LEU A 18 3.25 10.59 -6.41
CA LEU A 18 2.15 9.61 -6.49
C LEU A 18 1.28 9.93 -7.71
N MET A 19 1.19 8.95 -8.59
CA MET A 19 0.36 8.97 -9.78
C MET A 19 -0.76 7.96 -9.64
N ILE A 20 -1.96 8.34 -10.08
CA ILE A 20 -3.14 7.47 -10.13
C ILE A 20 -3.52 7.24 -11.58
N PHE A 21 -3.63 5.97 -11.95
CA PHE A 21 -4.18 5.53 -13.22
C PHE A 21 -5.52 4.86 -12.92
N ASP A 22 -6.61 5.56 -13.20
CA ASP A 22 -7.93 4.94 -13.22
C ASP A 22 -8.03 3.99 -14.41
N ASP A 23 -8.79 2.91 -14.26
CA ASP A 23 -9.03 1.92 -15.31
C ASP A 23 -7.74 1.29 -15.91
N PHE A 24 -6.68 1.21 -15.09
CA PHE A 24 -5.41 0.55 -15.46
C PHE A 24 -5.62 -0.93 -15.80
N LEU A 25 -6.44 -1.61 -14.99
CA LEU A 25 -6.99 -2.92 -15.32
C LEU A 25 -8.47 -2.81 -15.66
N THR A 26 -8.93 -3.65 -16.60
CA THR A 26 -10.37 -3.85 -16.80
C THR A 26 -10.97 -4.66 -15.63
N ALA A 27 -12.29 -4.58 -15.48
CA ALA A 27 -12.99 -5.36 -14.46
C ALA A 27 -12.76 -6.87 -14.61
N GLU A 28 -12.70 -7.37 -15.86
CA GLU A 28 -12.44 -8.77 -16.19
C GLU A 28 -11.02 -9.18 -15.84
N GLU A 29 -10.03 -8.30 -16.06
CA GLU A 29 -8.64 -8.55 -15.65
C GLU A 29 -8.53 -8.65 -14.13
N CYS A 30 -9.20 -7.76 -13.38
CA CYS A 30 -9.28 -7.85 -11.92
C CYS A 30 -9.90 -9.18 -11.48
N ASP A 31 -11.04 -9.57 -12.05
CA ASP A 31 -11.72 -10.82 -11.70
C ASP A 31 -10.87 -12.06 -12.03
N ARG A 32 -10.11 -12.02 -13.13
CA ARG A 32 -9.14 -13.06 -13.50
C ARG A 32 -8.05 -13.21 -12.45
N ILE A 33 -7.46 -12.11 -11.98
CA ILE A 33 -6.44 -12.12 -10.92
C ILE A 33 -7.01 -12.67 -9.60
N VAL A 34 -8.21 -12.26 -9.21
CA VAL A 34 -8.88 -12.77 -8.00
C VAL A 34 -9.12 -14.28 -8.11
N LYS A 35 -9.65 -14.75 -9.25
CA LYS A 35 -9.88 -16.18 -9.51
C LYS A 35 -8.59 -16.98 -9.46
N LEU A 36 -7.52 -16.47 -10.07
CA LEU A 36 -6.19 -17.11 -10.02
C LEU A 36 -5.66 -17.20 -8.60
N SER A 37 -5.82 -16.13 -7.82
CA SER A 37 -5.40 -16.08 -6.42
C SER A 37 -6.13 -17.13 -5.57
N LEU A 38 -7.45 -17.24 -5.74
CA LEU A 38 -8.28 -18.23 -5.05
C LEU A 38 -7.86 -19.66 -5.41
N LYS A 39 -7.68 -19.95 -6.71
CA LYS A 39 -7.19 -21.26 -7.20
C LYS A 39 -5.82 -21.60 -6.61
N GLN A 40 -4.90 -20.63 -6.57
CA GLN A 40 -3.58 -20.82 -5.98
C GLN A 40 -3.65 -21.12 -4.48
N SER A 41 -4.59 -20.48 -3.78
CA SER A 41 -4.80 -20.65 -2.34
C SER A 41 -5.73 -21.80 -1.94
N GLU A 42 -6.24 -22.60 -2.90
CA GLU A 42 -7.18 -23.70 -2.63
C GLU A 42 -6.65 -24.64 -1.54
N GLY A 43 -7.48 -24.91 -0.52
CA GLY A 43 -7.12 -25.67 0.67
C GLY A 43 -6.62 -24.82 1.86
N THR A 44 -6.47 -23.51 1.70
CA THR A 44 -6.05 -22.60 2.80
C THR A 44 -7.27 -22.07 3.55
N VAL A 45 -7.32 -22.27 4.88
CA VAL A 45 -8.37 -21.67 5.72
C VAL A 45 -8.11 -20.18 5.89
N PHE A 46 -9.11 -19.37 5.55
CA PHE A 46 -8.98 -17.94 5.47
C PHE A 46 -9.58 -17.21 6.67
N THR A 47 -8.79 -17.03 7.73
CA THR A 47 -9.19 -16.23 8.91
C THR A 47 -8.62 -14.81 8.92
N ASN A 48 -7.51 -14.58 8.20
CA ASN A 48 -6.77 -13.32 8.08
C ASN A 48 -6.35 -13.09 6.63
N LYS A 49 -5.79 -11.92 6.28
CA LYS A 49 -5.28 -11.55 4.95
C LYS A 49 -4.47 -12.65 4.23
N LEU A 50 -4.73 -12.83 2.94
CA LEU A 50 -4.04 -13.80 2.07
C LEU A 50 -2.97 -13.06 1.29
N ARG A 51 -1.81 -13.68 1.16
CA ARG A 51 -0.73 -13.20 0.30
C ARG A 51 -0.36 -14.31 -0.67
N ILE A 52 -0.69 -14.12 -1.95
CA ILE A 52 -0.52 -15.13 -2.99
C ILE A 52 0.45 -14.57 -4.04
N ALA A 53 1.55 -15.29 -4.27
CA ALA A 53 2.43 -15.00 -5.40
C ALA A 53 1.80 -15.53 -6.70
N LEU A 54 1.82 -14.70 -7.74
CA LEU A 54 1.30 -14.98 -9.08
C LEU A 54 2.45 -14.83 -10.09
N PRO A 55 3.36 -15.83 -10.20
CA PRO A 55 4.43 -15.78 -11.19
C PRO A 55 3.87 -15.90 -12.61
N ALA A 56 4.43 -15.14 -13.54
CA ALA A 56 4.20 -15.26 -14.98
C ALA A 56 4.86 -16.52 -15.58
N LYS A 57 4.65 -17.67 -14.95
CA LYS A 57 5.23 -18.96 -15.32
C LYS A 57 4.20 -20.07 -15.13
N GLU A 58 4.19 -21.01 -16.07
CA GLU A 58 3.32 -22.18 -16.00
C GLU A 58 3.62 -23.04 -14.77
N SER A 59 2.56 -23.57 -14.17
CA SER A 59 2.62 -24.52 -13.06
C SER A 59 1.35 -25.38 -13.04
N GLU A 60 1.24 -26.35 -12.13
CA GLU A 60 0.01 -27.14 -11.97
C GLU A 60 -1.25 -26.28 -11.80
N LYS A 61 -1.10 -25.10 -11.18
CA LYS A 61 -2.21 -24.19 -10.87
C LYS A 61 -2.31 -22.99 -11.81
N ILE A 62 -1.25 -22.62 -12.52
CA ILE A 62 -1.23 -21.52 -13.51
C ILE A 62 -1.07 -22.13 -14.90
N VAL A 63 -2.13 -22.07 -15.72
CA VAL A 63 -2.07 -22.57 -17.10
C VAL A 63 -1.39 -21.58 -18.02
N SER A 64 -1.01 -22.03 -19.22
CA SER A 64 -0.29 -21.22 -20.22
C SER A 64 -0.92 -19.84 -20.47
N GLU A 65 -2.24 -19.80 -20.64
CA GLU A 65 -2.96 -18.54 -20.88
C GLU A 65 -2.86 -17.57 -19.69
N ASP A 66 -2.86 -18.07 -18.46
CA ASP A 66 -2.71 -17.26 -17.25
C ASP A 66 -1.29 -16.75 -17.07
N ALA A 67 -0.29 -17.58 -17.40
CA ALA A 67 1.11 -17.15 -17.41
C ALA A 67 1.35 -16.05 -18.45
N GLU A 68 0.78 -16.19 -19.65
CA GLU A 68 0.85 -15.18 -20.71
C GLU A 68 0.17 -13.87 -20.28
N PHE A 69 -1.02 -13.96 -19.66
CA PHE A 69 -1.73 -12.80 -19.11
C PHE A 69 -0.89 -12.07 -18.04
N LEU A 70 -0.33 -12.81 -17.08
CA LEU A 70 0.51 -12.25 -16.02
C LEU A 70 1.78 -11.61 -16.59
N GLY A 71 2.40 -12.22 -17.61
CA GLY A 71 3.58 -11.64 -18.29
C GLY A 71 3.25 -10.31 -18.98
N LYS A 72 2.15 -10.24 -19.72
CA LYS A 72 1.67 -8.98 -20.33
C LYS A 72 1.33 -7.92 -19.29
N LEU A 73 0.79 -8.33 -18.13
CA LEU A 73 0.53 -7.43 -17.02
C LEU A 73 1.83 -6.89 -16.41
N GLU A 74 2.84 -7.73 -16.21
CA GLU A 74 4.17 -7.30 -15.75
C GLU A 74 4.81 -6.32 -16.74
N GLU A 75 4.71 -6.56 -18.06
CA GLU A 75 5.17 -5.62 -19.10
C GLU A 75 4.45 -4.27 -19.01
N ARG A 76 3.11 -4.26 -18.90
CA ARG A 76 2.30 -3.04 -18.77
C ARG A 76 2.64 -2.26 -17.49
N ILE A 77 2.90 -2.96 -16.39
CA ILE A 77 3.39 -2.32 -15.14
C ILE A 77 4.80 -1.74 -15.37
N GLY A 78 5.66 -2.46 -16.09
CA GLY A 78 6.99 -1.98 -16.43
C GLY A 78 6.99 -0.72 -17.29
N GLU A 79 6.02 -0.56 -18.19
CA GLU A 79 5.82 0.67 -18.97
C GLU A 79 5.54 1.88 -18.05
N VAL A 80 4.63 1.77 -17.09
CA VAL A 80 4.32 2.90 -16.18
C VAL A 80 5.40 3.15 -15.14
N CYS A 81 6.10 2.11 -14.70
CA CYS A 81 7.27 2.22 -13.80
C CYS A 81 8.54 2.67 -14.52
N GLN A 82 8.54 2.74 -15.86
CA GLN A 82 9.74 2.98 -16.68
C GLN A 82 10.88 1.98 -16.38
N CYS A 83 10.52 0.75 -16.03
CA CYS A 83 11.44 -0.33 -15.68
C CYS A 83 10.85 -1.67 -16.17
N PRO A 84 11.40 -2.29 -17.22
CA PRO A 84 10.91 -3.58 -17.71
C PRO A 84 10.99 -4.67 -16.63
N PRO A 85 10.15 -5.72 -16.71
CA PRO A 85 10.26 -6.87 -15.81
C PRO A 85 11.69 -7.43 -15.76
N HIS A 86 12.18 -7.72 -14.55
CA HIS A 86 13.52 -8.23 -14.33
C HIS A 86 13.58 -9.15 -13.10
N ASP A 87 14.56 -10.06 -13.06
CA ASP A 87 14.72 -11.08 -12.00
C ASP A 87 15.07 -10.52 -10.61
N GLY A 88 15.26 -9.20 -10.50
CA GLY A 88 15.54 -8.52 -9.23
C GLY A 88 14.28 -8.18 -8.43
N GLU A 89 13.11 -8.26 -9.05
CA GLU A 89 11.80 -8.05 -8.41
C GLU A 89 11.14 -9.40 -8.09
N VAL A 90 10.24 -9.39 -7.10
CA VAL A 90 9.43 -10.59 -6.79
C VAL A 90 8.25 -10.69 -7.77
N PRO A 91 7.68 -11.89 -7.97
CA PRO A 91 6.43 -12.02 -8.72
C PRO A 91 5.33 -11.11 -8.21
N LEU A 92 4.35 -10.80 -9.06
CA LEU A 92 3.13 -10.11 -8.63
C LEU A 92 2.53 -10.80 -7.40
N VAL A 93 2.11 -9.99 -6.43
CA VAL A 93 1.54 -10.49 -5.18
C VAL A 93 0.10 -10.01 -5.04
N ALA A 94 -0.85 -10.94 -5.15
CA ALA A 94 -2.24 -10.66 -4.85
C ALA A 94 -2.48 -10.70 -3.34
N MET A 95 -3.23 -9.70 -2.85
CA MET A 95 -3.58 -9.56 -1.46
C MET A 95 -5.10 -9.58 -1.29
N LEU A 96 -5.65 -10.73 -0.93
CA LEU A 96 -7.08 -10.86 -0.59
C LEU A 96 -7.26 -10.51 0.88
N THR A 97 -8.14 -9.57 1.20
CA THR A 97 -8.29 -9.05 2.56
C THR A 97 -9.76 -9.15 2.96
N PRO A 98 -10.11 -9.93 3.99
CA PRO A 98 -11.50 -10.03 4.41
C PRO A 98 -11.89 -8.77 5.20
N PRO A 99 -13.18 -8.40 5.21
CA PRO A 99 -13.68 -7.40 6.14
C PRO A 99 -13.33 -7.78 7.57
N SER A 100 -12.77 -6.84 8.32
CA SER A 100 -12.42 -7.02 9.72
C SER A 100 -13.39 -6.20 10.57
N LYS A 101 -13.87 -6.78 11.68
CA LYS A 101 -14.64 -6.00 12.66
C LYS A 101 -13.79 -4.81 13.09
N ARG A 102 -14.42 -3.62 13.19
CA ARG A 102 -13.79 -2.40 13.72
C ARG A 102 -13.02 -2.77 14.98
N PRO A 103 -11.68 -2.61 15.04
CA PRO A 103 -10.95 -3.00 16.22
C PRO A 103 -11.43 -2.16 17.41
N SER A 104 -12.11 -2.79 18.37
CA SER A 104 -12.26 -2.27 19.73
C SER A 104 -10.89 -2.16 20.42
N ASP A 105 -9.86 -2.78 19.84
CA ASP A 105 -8.58 -3.07 20.46
C ASP A 105 -7.44 -2.25 19.82
N GLY A 106 -7.41 -0.94 20.11
CA GLY A 106 -6.23 -0.10 19.86
C GLY A 106 -6.01 0.39 18.42
N VAL A 107 -5.15 1.40 18.30
CA VAL A 107 -4.83 2.06 17.02
C VAL A 107 -3.98 1.18 16.10
N GLU A 108 -3.25 0.22 16.68
CA GLU A 108 -2.24 -0.58 15.97
C GLU A 108 -2.84 -1.66 15.06
N LYS A 109 -4.05 -2.14 15.37
CA LYS A 109 -4.78 -3.13 14.56
C LYS A 109 -5.56 -2.52 13.39
N ARG A 110 -5.36 -1.22 13.11
CA ARG A 110 -6.14 -0.47 12.10
C ARG A 110 -5.51 -0.47 10.70
N LEU A 111 -4.25 -0.89 10.60
CA LEU A 111 -3.54 -1.04 9.34
C LEU A 111 -3.10 -2.49 9.18
N HIS A 112 -3.50 -3.12 8.07
CA HIS A 112 -3.31 -4.56 7.86
C HIS A 112 -1.85 -4.99 7.75
N LEU A 113 -0.95 -4.07 7.39
CA LEU A 113 0.50 -4.28 7.29
C LEU A 113 1.27 -3.21 8.07
N GLY A 114 0.64 -2.61 9.09
CA GLY A 114 1.20 -1.46 9.78
C GLY A 114 1.48 -0.27 8.84
N LEU A 115 2.21 0.70 9.36
CA LEU A 115 2.82 1.77 8.56
C LEU A 115 4.24 1.37 8.20
N HIS A 116 4.61 1.55 6.94
CA HIS A 116 5.93 1.22 6.43
C HIS A 116 6.31 2.06 5.22
N VAL A 117 7.57 1.94 4.84
CA VAL A 117 8.11 2.38 3.56
C VAL A 117 8.53 1.14 2.78
N ASP A 118 8.22 1.09 1.49
CA ASP A 118 8.40 -0.10 0.65
C ASP A 118 9.85 -0.30 0.20
N THR A 119 10.71 -0.62 1.15
CA THR A 119 12.13 -0.90 0.90
C THR A 119 12.40 -2.39 0.67
N ASN A 120 11.43 -3.26 0.99
CA ASN A 120 11.55 -4.73 0.99
C ASN A 120 12.81 -5.25 1.72
N GLY A 121 13.07 -4.73 2.92
CA GLY A 121 14.26 -5.06 3.69
C GLY A 121 15.49 -4.24 3.28
N ASN A 122 15.28 -2.94 3.03
CA ASN A 122 16.31 -1.99 2.61
C ASN A 122 17.03 -2.38 1.30
N ARG A 123 16.33 -2.99 0.35
CA ARG A 123 16.87 -3.25 -0.99
C ARG A 123 17.16 -1.91 -1.68
N PRO A 124 18.40 -1.67 -2.15
CA PRO A 124 18.82 -0.36 -2.62
C PRO A 124 18.11 0.09 -3.90
N PHE A 125 17.57 -0.84 -4.68
CA PHE A 125 17.05 -0.59 -6.03
C PHE A 125 15.52 -0.63 -6.15
N ARG A 126 14.78 -0.58 -5.04
CA ARG A 126 13.32 -0.40 -5.10
C ARG A 126 12.99 1.08 -5.06
N PHE A 127 12.64 1.64 -6.21
CA PHE A 127 12.37 3.08 -6.40
C PHE A 127 10.89 3.43 -6.35
N CYS A 128 10.02 2.55 -6.83
CA CYS A 128 8.58 2.78 -6.84
C CYS A 128 7.79 1.52 -6.44
N THR A 129 6.56 1.74 -6.00
CA THR A 129 5.58 0.71 -5.71
C THR A 129 4.34 0.95 -6.57
N ALA A 130 3.85 -0.11 -7.20
CA ALA A 130 2.58 -0.15 -7.91
C ALA A 130 1.55 -0.96 -7.10
N ILE A 131 0.52 -0.30 -6.58
CA ILE A 131 -0.61 -0.94 -5.89
C ILE A 131 -1.83 -0.91 -6.81
N ILE A 132 -2.32 -2.08 -7.22
CA ILE A 132 -3.51 -2.20 -8.07
C ILE A 132 -4.67 -2.72 -7.22
N TYR A 133 -5.80 -2.01 -7.25
CA TYR A 133 -7.01 -2.39 -6.51
C TYR A 133 -7.87 -3.34 -7.36
N LEU A 134 -8.13 -4.53 -6.83
CA LEU A 134 -8.84 -5.61 -7.55
C LEU A 134 -10.36 -5.61 -7.31
N SER A 135 -10.84 -4.79 -6.37
CA SER A 135 -12.25 -4.65 -6.01
C SER A 135 -12.52 -3.23 -5.52
N ASP A 136 -13.78 -2.81 -5.60
CA ASP A 136 -14.26 -1.63 -4.91
C ASP A 136 -14.40 -1.94 -3.41
N VAL A 137 -14.06 -0.99 -2.54
CA VAL A 137 -14.27 -1.10 -1.10
C VAL A 137 -15.18 0.04 -0.66
N GLU A 138 -16.31 -0.27 -0.03
CA GLU A 138 -17.32 0.73 0.35
C GLU A 138 -16.91 1.54 1.59
N GLU A 139 -16.24 0.90 2.55
CA GLU A 139 -15.82 1.55 3.80
C GLU A 139 -14.47 0.98 4.26
N GLY A 140 -13.48 1.85 4.42
CA GLY A 140 -12.11 1.48 4.76
C GLY A 140 -11.29 1.02 3.55
N GLY A 141 -10.20 0.30 3.79
CA GLY A 141 -9.35 -0.26 2.73
C GLY A 141 -8.49 0.74 1.96
N GLU A 142 -8.51 2.02 2.31
CA GLU A 142 -7.71 3.05 1.65
C GLU A 142 -6.21 2.82 1.85
N THR A 143 -5.40 3.22 0.86
CA THR A 143 -3.96 3.39 1.08
C THR A 143 -3.70 4.77 1.64
N VAL A 144 -3.15 4.82 2.85
CA VAL A 144 -3.01 6.04 3.65
C VAL A 144 -1.57 6.50 3.66
N PHE A 145 -1.33 7.77 3.33
CA PHE A 145 -0.03 8.45 3.41
C PHE A 145 -0.10 9.51 4.53
N PRO A 146 0.46 9.23 5.73
CA PRO A 146 0.27 10.09 6.90
C PRO A 146 1.21 11.29 6.96
N VAL A 147 2.22 11.36 6.08
CA VAL A 147 3.22 12.42 6.04
C VAL A 147 3.01 13.27 4.79
N LYS A 148 2.95 14.59 4.96
CA LYS A 148 2.90 15.56 3.87
C LYS A 148 4.07 16.54 4.01
N SER A 149 4.56 17.07 2.90
CA SER A 149 5.63 18.07 2.91
C SER A 149 5.24 19.39 3.59
N THR A 150 3.93 19.66 3.73
CA THR A 150 3.39 20.80 4.48
C THR A 150 3.56 20.69 6.00
N SER A 151 4.02 19.56 6.52
CA SER A 151 4.25 19.33 7.96
C SER A 151 5.73 19.03 8.26
N PRO A 152 6.64 20.03 8.26
CA PRO A 152 8.10 19.81 8.37
C PRO A 152 8.54 18.98 9.56
N GLU A 153 7.90 19.14 10.73
CA GLU A 153 8.22 18.40 11.95
C GLU A 153 7.94 16.89 11.78
N LEU A 154 6.89 16.54 11.03
CA LEU A 154 6.58 15.15 10.72
C LEU A 154 7.52 14.58 9.68
N VAL A 155 7.92 15.37 8.69
CA VAL A 155 8.96 14.96 7.74
C VAL A 155 10.25 14.64 8.49
N MET A 156 10.66 15.50 9.44
CA MET A 156 11.82 15.26 10.28
C MET A 156 11.65 13.99 11.13
N GLY A 157 10.50 13.80 11.76
CA GLY A 157 10.21 12.58 12.53
C GLY A 157 10.27 11.30 11.68
N ALA A 158 9.60 11.29 10.54
CA ALA A 158 9.62 10.19 9.58
C ALA A 158 11.05 9.89 9.09
N GLN A 159 11.84 10.92 8.85
CA GLN A 159 13.25 10.81 8.50
C GLN A 159 14.11 10.24 9.66
N MET A 160 13.79 10.58 10.91
CA MET A 160 14.47 10.02 12.09
C MET A 160 14.22 8.52 12.24
N LEU A 161 13.00 8.05 11.96
CA LEU A 161 12.69 6.61 11.94
C LEU A 161 13.57 5.89 10.92
N LEU A 162 13.59 6.38 9.68
CA LEU A 162 14.39 5.80 8.60
C LEU A 162 15.90 5.80 8.92
N LYS A 163 16.43 6.90 9.47
CA LYS A 163 17.84 6.98 9.92
C LYS A 163 18.18 5.99 11.04
N SER A 164 17.18 5.56 11.80
CA SER A 164 17.32 4.56 12.86
C SER A 164 17.12 3.12 12.36
N GLY A 165 17.02 2.90 11.05
CA GLY A 165 16.78 1.58 10.46
C GLY A 165 15.33 1.09 10.58
N ILE A 166 14.40 2.00 10.89
CA ILE A 166 12.98 1.72 11.07
C ILE A 166 12.25 2.17 9.81
N ASP A 167 12.03 1.21 8.91
CA ASP A 167 11.21 1.34 7.70
C ASP A 167 9.82 0.70 7.86
N HIS A 168 9.53 0.14 9.04
CA HIS A 168 8.25 -0.46 9.40
C HIS A 168 8.00 -0.22 10.89
N LEU A 169 6.83 0.32 11.26
CA LEU A 169 6.57 0.72 12.65
C LEU A 169 6.46 -0.46 13.63
N ASP A 170 6.23 -1.68 13.15
CA ASP A 170 6.30 -2.90 13.96
C ASP A 170 7.70 -3.18 14.54
N LYS A 171 8.75 -2.53 14.01
CA LYS A 171 10.10 -2.56 14.62
C LYS A 171 10.21 -1.69 15.88
N VAL A 172 9.21 -0.85 16.17
CA VAL A 172 9.19 0.04 17.34
C VAL A 172 8.56 -0.67 18.52
N ASP A 173 9.33 -0.80 19.59
CA ASP A 173 8.94 -1.46 20.83
C ASP A 173 9.17 -0.57 22.06
N ASN A 174 8.97 -1.13 23.26
CA ASN A 174 9.15 -0.40 24.51
C ASN A 174 10.62 -0.05 24.81
N GLN A 175 11.58 -0.74 24.19
CA GLN A 175 13.02 -0.50 24.35
C GLN A 175 13.54 0.60 23.41
N SER A 176 12.76 0.95 22.37
CA SER A 176 13.07 2.00 21.44
C SER A 176 13.20 3.37 22.14
N PRO A 177 14.10 4.27 21.68
CA PRO A 177 14.27 5.59 22.26
C PRO A 177 12.95 6.37 22.33
N GLU A 178 12.78 7.21 23.36
CA GLU A 178 11.52 7.92 23.60
C GLU A 178 11.05 8.72 22.36
N GLY A 179 11.95 9.46 21.71
CA GLY A 179 11.63 10.21 20.49
C GLY A 179 11.13 9.31 19.34
N ILE A 180 11.68 8.11 19.19
CA ILE A 180 11.23 7.12 18.18
C ILE A 180 9.81 6.65 18.48
N ARG A 181 9.52 6.32 19.74
CA ARG A 181 8.18 5.90 20.17
C ARG A 181 7.15 7.01 19.99
N VAL A 182 7.52 8.25 20.32
CA VAL A 182 6.64 9.43 20.15
C VAL A 182 6.30 9.64 18.67
N VAL A 183 7.30 9.66 17.79
CA VAL A 183 7.07 9.82 16.35
C VAL A 183 6.21 8.69 15.80
N ALA A 184 6.51 7.43 16.14
CA ALA A 184 5.72 6.28 15.72
C ALA A 184 4.25 6.39 16.18
N GLY A 185 4.02 6.82 17.43
CA GLY A 185 2.68 7.07 17.96
C GLY A 185 1.94 8.16 17.17
N ILE A 186 2.60 9.26 16.85
CA ILE A 186 2.01 10.35 16.05
C ILE A 186 1.63 9.85 14.64
N LEU A 187 2.52 9.11 13.97
CA LEU A 187 2.22 8.57 12.65
C LEU A 187 1.04 7.59 12.68
N ARG A 188 0.96 6.71 13.69
CA ARG A 188 -0.19 5.81 13.89
C ARG A 188 -1.49 6.59 14.05
N LEU A 189 -1.50 7.65 14.88
CA LEU A 189 -2.69 8.50 15.07
C LEU A 189 -3.14 9.20 13.78
N ARG A 190 -2.21 9.58 12.91
CA ARG A 190 -2.51 10.25 11.63
C ARG A 190 -3.10 9.34 10.56
N THR A 191 -2.96 8.03 10.71
CA THR A 191 -3.61 7.06 9.82
C THR A 191 -5.08 6.81 10.15
N VAL A 192 -5.58 7.45 11.20
CA VAL A 192 -6.97 7.25 11.63
C VAL A 192 -7.89 8.19 10.86
N LYS A 193 -8.44 7.73 9.74
CA LYS A 193 -9.65 8.30 9.15
C LYS A 193 -10.86 7.46 9.57
N ILE A 194 -11.82 8.14 10.23
CA ILE A 194 -13.24 7.80 10.43
C ILE A 194 -13.56 6.62 11.37
N PHE A 195 -13.69 6.86 12.69
CA PHE A 195 -14.71 6.22 13.55
C PHE A 195 -15.04 7.07 14.81
N PRO A 196 -16.32 7.40 15.08
CA PRO A 196 -16.72 8.34 16.14
C PRO A 196 -16.92 7.71 17.54
N GLN A 197 -16.15 6.69 17.94
CA GLN A 197 -16.43 5.98 19.21
C GLN A 197 -15.17 5.48 19.94
N CYS A 198 -14.07 6.24 19.93
CA CYS A 198 -12.88 5.85 20.70
C CYS A 198 -12.78 6.49 22.10
N GLY A 199 -13.83 7.17 22.55
CA GLY A 199 -13.85 7.91 23.80
C GLY A 199 -13.30 9.31 23.61
N GLU A 200 -13.84 10.27 24.36
CA GLU A 200 -13.68 11.72 24.13
C GLU A 200 -12.21 12.14 23.93
N VAL A 201 -11.26 11.56 24.69
CA VAL A 201 -9.85 11.93 24.62
C VAL A 201 -9.16 11.48 23.33
N LEU A 202 -9.44 10.26 22.85
CA LEU A 202 -8.82 9.79 21.60
C LEU A 202 -9.45 10.50 20.40
N ASP A 203 -10.74 10.79 20.45
CA ASP A 203 -11.44 11.57 19.42
C ASP A 203 -10.91 13.03 19.39
N MET A 204 -10.60 13.62 20.54
CA MET A 204 -9.94 14.94 20.64
C MET A 204 -8.51 14.93 20.07
N LEU A 205 -7.67 13.97 20.48
CA LEU A 205 -6.30 13.84 19.95
C LEU A 205 -6.29 13.53 18.46
N GLN A 206 -7.25 12.73 17.98
CA GLN A 206 -7.45 12.47 16.57
C GLN A 206 -7.85 13.74 15.82
N THR A 207 -8.82 14.51 16.32
CA THR A 207 -9.21 15.78 15.69
C THR A 207 -8.02 16.74 15.61
N ALA A 208 -7.20 16.81 16.67
CA ALA A 208 -6.00 17.63 16.69
C ALA A 208 -4.88 17.15 15.74
N THR A 209 -4.86 15.86 15.36
CA THR A 209 -3.80 15.25 14.53
C THR A 209 -4.22 14.96 13.08
N THR A 210 -5.52 14.81 12.80
CA THR A 210 -6.08 14.41 11.50
C THR A 210 -6.74 15.55 10.72
N ALA A 211 -7.05 16.69 11.36
CA ALA A 211 -7.81 17.77 10.75
C ALA A 211 -7.11 18.54 9.59
N ALA A 212 -5.93 18.13 9.12
CA ALA A 212 -5.29 18.83 8.00
C ALA A 212 -4.54 17.96 6.97
N ASP A 213 -3.85 16.87 7.33
CA ASP A 213 -2.66 16.52 6.54
C ASP A 213 -2.40 15.03 6.23
N THR A 214 -3.42 14.18 6.14
CA THR A 214 -3.27 12.80 5.63
C THR A 214 -3.84 12.68 4.20
N PHE A 215 -3.07 12.12 3.28
CA PHE A 215 -3.55 11.79 1.94
C PHE A 215 -4.00 10.32 1.88
N THR A 216 -5.05 10.03 1.13
CA THR A 216 -5.61 8.68 1.00
C THR A 216 -5.95 8.38 -0.44
N VAL A 217 -5.66 7.15 -0.87
CA VAL A 217 -6.15 6.60 -2.14
C VAL A 217 -7.23 5.59 -1.84
N GLU A 218 -8.44 5.85 -2.36
CA GLU A 218 -9.58 4.94 -2.25
C GLU A 218 -9.38 3.71 -3.14
N ALA A 219 -9.75 2.54 -2.60
CA ALA A 219 -9.72 1.28 -3.32
C ALA A 219 -10.89 1.19 -4.30
N LYS A 220 -10.63 1.56 -5.56
CA LYS A 220 -11.55 1.47 -6.69
C LYS A 220 -11.08 0.38 -7.65
N LYS A 221 -11.95 -0.54 -8.04
CA LYS A 221 -11.60 -1.67 -8.92
C LYS A 221 -10.93 -1.16 -10.20
N GLY A 222 -9.80 -1.76 -10.56
CA GLY A 222 -9.04 -1.44 -11.77
C GLY A 222 -8.05 -0.28 -11.62
N ARG A 223 -8.12 0.50 -10.54
CA ARG A 223 -7.20 1.62 -10.29
C ARG A 223 -5.81 1.12 -9.91
N LEU A 224 -4.79 1.80 -10.43
CA LEU A 224 -3.40 1.70 -10.01
C LEU A 224 -2.98 2.97 -9.26
N ALA A 225 -2.37 2.81 -8.09
CA ALA A 225 -1.59 3.82 -7.41
C ALA A 225 -0.09 3.52 -7.56
N LEU A 226 0.63 4.38 -8.27
CA LEU A 226 2.06 4.29 -8.48
C LEU A 226 2.75 5.41 -7.70
N PHE A 227 3.56 5.08 -6.69
CA PHE A 227 4.31 6.06 -5.93
C PHE A 227 5.79 5.73 -5.81
N TYR A 228 6.60 6.77 -5.60
CA TYR A 228 8.04 6.64 -5.44
C TYR A 228 8.45 6.58 -3.97
N THR A 229 9.23 5.55 -3.65
CA THR A 229 9.82 5.30 -2.33
C THR A 229 11.19 5.96 -2.18
N ARG A 230 11.77 6.44 -3.29
CA ARG A 230 13.08 7.10 -3.31
C ARG A 230 13.03 8.41 -4.10
N GLY A 231 13.80 9.39 -3.65
CA GLY A 231 14.01 10.64 -4.36
C GLY A 231 15.05 10.54 -5.49
N GLU A 232 15.32 11.66 -6.15
CA GLU A 232 16.21 11.76 -7.32
C GLU A 232 17.66 11.31 -7.07
N HIS A 233 18.11 11.28 -5.80
CA HIS A 233 19.45 10.81 -5.42
C HIS A 233 19.44 9.40 -4.80
N GLY A 234 18.32 8.69 -4.92
CA GLY A 234 18.17 7.32 -4.41
C GLY A 234 18.00 7.22 -2.89
N GLN A 235 17.91 8.33 -2.15
CA GLN A 235 17.56 8.32 -0.73
C GLN A 235 16.11 7.87 -0.54
N ILE A 236 15.83 7.15 0.54
CA ILE A 236 14.46 6.77 0.91
C ILE A 236 13.68 8.05 1.22
N ASP A 237 12.53 8.23 0.58
CA ASP A 237 11.67 9.40 0.76
C ASP A 237 10.85 9.25 2.05
N PRO A 238 11.05 10.10 3.08
CA PRO A 238 10.26 10.07 4.32
C PRO A 238 8.78 10.44 4.11
N LEU A 239 8.37 10.89 2.93
CA LEU A 239 6.97 11.15 2.60
C LEU A 239 6.27 9.91 2.06
N SER A 240 7.03 8.88 1.66
CA SER A 240 6.50 7.60 1.13
C SER A 240 6.03 6.61 2.20
N TRP A 241 6.02 7.01 3.48
CA TRP A 241 5.36 6.21 4.53
C TRP A 241 3.91 6.01 4.16
N HIS A 242 3.46 4.77 4.20
CA HIS A 242 2.08 4.43 3.87
C HIS A 242 1.61 3.18 4.61
N GLY A 243 0.31 2.93 4.57
CA GLY A 243 -0.31 1.73 5.10
C GLY A 243 -1.71 1.50 4.52
N GLY A 244 -2.15 0.25 4.48
CA GLY A 244 -3.51 -0.09 4.05
C GLY A 244 -4.47 -0.12 5.22
N ALA A 245 -5.49 0.74 5.20
CA ALA A 245 -6.54 0.80 6.21
C ALA A 245 -7.32 -0.52 6.29
N ALA A 246 -7.86 -0.81 7.47
CA ALA A 246 -8.74 -1.95 7.67
C ALA A 246 -9.94 -1.90 6.71
N VAL A 247 -10.32 -3.04 6.13
CA VAL A 247 -11.53 -3.14 5.31
C VAL A 247 -12.70 -3.35 6.27
N ILE A 248 -13.68 -2.47 6.21
CA ILE A 248 -14.81 -2.44 7.14
C ILE A 248 -16.07 -2.98 6.46
N ARG A 249 -16.29 -2.58 5.21
CA ARG A 249 -17.37 -3.07 4.35
C ARG A 249 -16.93 -3.10 2.89
N GLY A 250 -17.19 -4.22 2.21
CA GLY A 250 -16.81 -4.50 0.82
C GLY A 250 -16.84 -6.00 0.54
#